data_AF-A0A2M7B1P7-F1
#
_entry.id   AF-A0A2M7B1P7-F1
#
_cell.length_a   1.000
_cell.length_b   1.000
_cell.length_c   1.000
_cell.angle_alpha   90.00
_cell.angle_beta   90.00
_cell.angle_gamma   90.00
#
_symmetry.space_group_name_H-M   'P 1'
#
loop_
_entity.id
_entity.type
_entity.pdbx_description
1 polymer ?
#
loop_
_entity_poly.entity_id
_entity_poly.type
_entity_poly.pdbx_seq_one_letter_code
_entity_poly.pdbx_strand_id
1 'polypeptide(L)' 'MKNIYNLLSASSFGFVFLLSIVVGLGIGIFLDKIFHTHPVFTIIFTAIGMASGIYSVFKEIKNYTRNK' A
#
# COMPACT_ATOMS: atom_id res chain seq x y z
N MET A 1 18.95 -6.64 -22.10
CA MET A 1 18.23 -7.31 -20.99
C MET A 1 18.08 -6.47 -19.71
N LYS A 2 18.98 -5.52 -19.40
CA LYS A 2 18.95 -4.70 -18.16
C LYS A 2 17.70 -3.81 -17.99
N ASN A 3 17.04 -3.42 -19.09
CA ASN A 3 15.84 -2.56 -19.07
C ASN A 3 14.56 -3.26 -18.60
N ILE A 4 14.42 -4.57 -18.86
CA ILE A 4 13.21 -5.32 -18.47
C ILE A 4 13.15 -5.46 -16.96
N TYR A 5 14.29 -5.71 -16.30
CA TYR A 5 14.37 -5.83 -14.83
C TYR A 5 14.01 -4.52 -14.12
N ASN A 6 14.45 -3.36 -14.64
CA ASN A 6 14.08 -2.07 -14.06
C ASN A 6 12.57 -1.77 -14.22
N LEU A 7 11.96 -2.17 -15.34
CA LEU A 7 10.52 -2.04 -15.55
C LEU A 7 9.73 -2.99 -14.64
N LEU A 8 10.18 -4.24 -14.51
CA LEU A 8 9.55 -5.27 -13.68
C LEU A 8 9.58 -4.88 -12.18
N SER A 9 10.71 -4.34 -11.72
CA SER A 9 10.83 -3.80 -10.36
C SER A 9 9.88 -2.61 -10.17
N ALA A 10 9.87 -1.64 -11.09
CA ALA A 10 8.97 -0.49 -11.03
C ALA A 10 7.48 -0.88 -10.96
N SER A 11 7.05 -1.86 -11.77
CA SER A 11 5.67 -2.37 -11.76
C SER A 11 5.34 -3.14 -10.47
N SER A 12 6.28 -3.90 -9.92
CA SER A 12 6.07 -4.66 -8.68
C SER A 12 5.74 -3.74 -7.50
N PHE A 13 6.34 -2.55 -7.45
CA PHE A 13 6.09 -1.57 -6.40
C PHE A 13 4.69 -0.97 -6.45
N GLY A 14 4.17 -0.70 -7.65
CA GLY A 14 2.77 -0.30 -7.84
C GLY A 14 1.78 -1.38 -7.41
N PHE A 15 2.12 -2.66 -7.66
CA PHE A 15 1.33 -3.79 -7.17
C PHE A 15 1.33 -3.89 -5.65
N VAL A 16 2.49 -3.76 -5.00
CA VAL A 16 2.60 -3.78 -3.52
C VAL A 16 1.81 -2.63 -2.89
N PHE A 17 1.85 -1.44 -3.49
CA PHE A 17 1.04 -0.29 -3.08
C PHE A 17 -0.47 -0.59 -3.10
N LEU A 18 -0.96 -1.10 -4.24
CA LEU A 18 -2.37 -1.46 -4.41
C LEU A 18 -2.79 -2.59 -3.45
N LEU A 19 -1.95 -3.61 -3.30
CA LEU A 19 -2.18 -4.73 -2.38
C LEU A 19 -2.33 -4.25 -0.93
N SER A 20 -1.48 -3.33 -0.46
CA SER A 20 -1.59 -2.78 0.90
C SER A 20 -2.93 -2.05 1.14
N ILE A 21 -3.42 -1.30 0.15
CA ILE A 21 -4.72 -0.61 0.25
C ILE A 21 -5.88 -1.60 0.27
N VAL A 22 -5.86 -2.60 -0.64
CA VAL A 22 -6.90 -3.64 -0.72
C VAL A 22 -6.97 -4.45 0.56
N VAL A 23 -5.81 -4.84 1.12
CA VAL A 23 -5.74 -5.58 2.38
C VAL A 23 -6.23 -4.72 3.55
N GLY A 24 -5.82 -3.44 3.63
CA GLY A 24 -6.27 -2.51 4.68
C GLY A 24 -7.79 -2.27 4.65
N LEU A 25 -8.37 -2.08 3.46
CA LEU A 25 -9.81 -1.97 3.27
C LEU A 25 -10.55 -3.26 3.62
N GLY A 26 -10.05 -4.41 3.16
CA GLY A 26 -10.65 -5.72 3.43
C GLY A 26 -10.70 -6.04 4.92
N ILE A 27 -9.60 -5.80 5.63
CA ILE A 27 -9.52 -5.98 7.09
C ILE A 27 -10.42 -4.96 7.79
N GLY A 28 -10.41 -3.70 7.36
CA GLY A 28 -11.24 -2.64 7.93
C GLY A 28 -12.74 -2.97 7.88
N ILE A 29 -13.23 -3.37 6.71
CA ILE A 29 -14.63 -3.76 6.50
C ILE A 29 -14.98 -5.02 7.31
N PHE A 30 -14.09 -6.00 7.36
CA PHE A 30 -14.32 -7.23 8.13
C PHE A 30 -14.45 -6.94 9.63
N LEU A 31 -13.61 -6.04 10.15
CA LEU A 31 -13.62 -5.63 11.55
C LEU A 31 -14.87 -4.80 11.88
N ASP A 32 -15.27 -3.88 11.00
CA ASP A 32 -16.52 -3.11 11.10
C ASP A 32 -17.74 -4.03 11.25
N LYS A 33 -17.76 -5.11 10.45
CA LYS A 33 -18.85 -6.10 10.43
C LYS A 33 -18.93 -6.94 11.71
N ILE A 34 -17.78 -7.18 12.36
CA ILE A 34 -17.70 -7.92 13.63
C ILE A 34 -18.10 -7.04 14.81
N PHE A 35 -17.63 -5.79 14.85
CA PHE A 35 -17.80 -4.94 16.01
C PHE A 35 -19.10 -4.11 16.00
N HIS A 36 -19.88 -4.13 14.91
CA HIS A 36 -21.10 -3.33 14.72
C HIS A 36 -20.93 -1.84 15.05
N THR A 37 -19.69 -1.38 15.14
CA THR A 37 -19.34 0.02 15.37
C THR A 37 -19.52 0.70 14.03
N HIS A 38 -20.19 1.86 14.03
CA HIS A 38 -20.16 2.81 12.92
C HIS A 38 -18.76 2.88 12.28
N PRO A 39 -18.62 3.21 10.98
CA PRO A 39 -17.50 2.81 10.11
C PRO A 39 -16.12 3.41 10.44
N VAL A 40 -15.70 3.31 11.69
CA VAL A 40 -14.56 3.99 12.31
C VAL A 40 -13.32 3.12 12.16
N PHE A 41 -13.45 1.81 12.41
CA PHE A 41 -12.34 0.87 12.19
C PHE A 41 -11.99 0.78 10.71
N THR A 42 -12.99 0.80 9.83
CA THR A 42 -12.76 0.87 8.38
C THR A 42 -11.97 2.12 8.00
N ILE A 43 -12.35 3.31 8.51
CA ILE A 43 -11.64 4.56 8.21
C ILE A 43 -10.20 4.54 8.73
N ILE A 44 -9.97 4.07 9.96
CA ILE A 44 -8.62 4.02 10.56
C ILE A 44 -7.73 3.05 9.79
N PHE A 45 -8.18 1.82 9.52
CA PHE A 45 -7.38 0.84 8.78
C PHE A 45 -7.16 1.24 7.32
N THR A 46 -8.14 1.91 6.70
CA THR A 46 -7.98 2.45 5.35
C THR A 46 -6.98 3.59 5.33
N ALA A 47 -7.01 4.50 6.30
CA ALA A 47 -6.04 5.59 6.43
C ALA A 47 -4.62 5.06 6.66
N ILE A 48 -4.46 4.02 7.50
CA ILE A 48 -3.18 3.35 7.74
C ILE A 48 -2.71 2.62 6.47
N GLY A 49 -3.58 1.89 5.77
CA GLY A 49 -3.26 1.20 4.53
C GLY A 49 -2.84 2.18 3.42
N MET A 50 -3.53 3.30 3.31
CA MET A 50 -3.20 4.39 2.39
C MET A 50 -1.85 5.04 2.75
N ALA A 51 -1.61 5.35 4.03
CA ALA A 51 -0.35 5.90 4.49
C ALA A 51 0.83 4.93 4.27
N SER A 52 0.63 3.64 4.54
CA SER A 52 1.60 2.57 4.31
C SER A 52 1.96 2.45 2.82
N GLY A 53 0.95 2.49 1.95
CA GLY A 53 1.16 2.53 0.52
C GLY A 53 2.01 3.73 0.11
N ILE A 54 1.61 4.95 0.51
CA ILE A 54 2.32 6.18 0.12
C ILE A 54 3.77 6.11 0.62
N TYR A 55 3.99 5.62 1.83
CA TYR A 55 5.32 5.42 2.40
C TYR A 55 6.17 4.44 1.57
N SER A 56 5.58 3.35 1.06
CA SER A 56 6.28 2.39 0.20
C SER A 56 6.78 3.05 -1.09
N VAL A 57 5.93 3.83 -1.75
CA VAL A 57 6.29 4.56 -2.98
C VAL A 57 7.37 5.61 -2.71
N PHE A 58 7.24 6.38 -1.63
CA PHE A 58 8.25 7.36 -1.23
C PHE A 58 9.60 6.72 -0.90
N LYS A 59 9.58 5.59 -0.19
CA LYS A 59 10.79 4.81 0.12
C LYS A 59 11.47 4.32 -1.16
N GLU A 60 10.70 3.88 -2.14
CA GLU A 60 11.19 3.46 -3.45
C GLU A 60 11.91 4.59 -4.19
N ILE A 61 11.25 5.75 -4.29
CA ILE A 61 11.77 6.94 -4.97
C ILE A 61 13.06 7.42 -4.28
N LYS A 62 13.08 7.39 -2.95
CA LYS A 62 14.26 7.73 -2.15
C LYS A 62 15.42 6.75 -2.40
N ASN A 63 15.13 5.46 -2.49
CA ASN A 63 16.15 4.45 -2.79
C ASN A 63 16.68 4.57 -4.22
N TYR A 64 15.81 4.85 -5.20
CA TYR A 64 16.22 5.11 -6.57
C TYR A 64 17.10 6.36 -6.69
N THR A 65 16.78 7.42 -5.94
CA THR A 65 17.56 8.67 -5.93
C THR A 65 18.89 8.52 -5.20
N ARG A 66 18.95 7.68 -4.15
CA ARG A 66 20.16 7.46 -3.33
C ARG A 66 21.14 6.47 -3.92
N ASN A 67 20.75 5.73 -4.96
CA ASN A 67 21.61 4.82 -5.71
C ASN A 67 22.16 5.45 -7.02
N LYS A 68 22.10 6.77 -7.13
CA LYS A 68 22.82 7.59 -8.11
C LYS A 68 23.89 8.40 -7.39
#